data_AF-A0AA47P2R5-F1
#
_entry.id   AF-A0AA47P2R5-F1
#
_cell.length_a   1.000
_cell.length_b   1.000
_cell.length_c   1.000
_cell.angle_alpha   90.00
_cell.angle_beta   90.00
_cell.angle_gamma   90.00
#
_symmetry.space_group_name_H-M   'P 1'
#
loop_
_entity.id
_entity.type
_entity.pdbx_description
1 polymer ?
#
loop_
_entity_poly.entity_id
_entity_poly.type
_entity_poly.pdbx_seq_one_letter_code
_entity_poly.pdbx_strand_id
1 'polypeptide(L)'
;MDPMLIHACETLVIDWTHQINNVLKEDSASPILQGLNPLPSNEFDFWNNRLVNLEGLYAQVQYSVLCTQTETSLQCSPGFQPHLPLFSVFIFFPVNSSQTLREARDVVMYLKPVQKILDAVGQTEYAQLITHIRAVMHTVSLTWANSEYYCRPARIVVILKEICNLFIDMVVHSVSSALCCSDLKSTLE
;
A
#
# COMPACT_ATOMS: atom_id res chain seq x y z
N MET A 1 -34.40 21.23 -0.43
CA MET A 1 -33.36 20.56 -1.25
C MET A 1 -34.07 19.59 -2.17
N ASP A 2 -33.69 19.51 -3.44
CA ASP A 2 -34.29 18.58 -4.41
C ASP A 2 -34.15 17.13 -3.88
N PRO A 3 -35.22 16.32 -3.81
CA PRO A 3 -35.14 14.91 -3.42
C PRO A 3 -34.09 14.12 -4.21
N MET A 4 -33.83 14.48 -5.47
CA MET A 4 -32.78 13.87 -6.28
C MET A 4 -31.37 14.20 -5.77
N LEU A 5 -31.16 15.43 -5.29
CA LEU A 5 -29.88 15.86 -4.74
C LEU A 5 -29.58 15.18 -3.40
N ILE A 6 -30.60 15.02 -2.55
CA ILE A 6 -30.48 14.29 -1.28
C ILE A 6 -30.10 12.83 -1.55
N HIS A 7 -30.80 12.17 -2.46
CA HIS A 7 -30.50 10.78 -2.83
C HIS A 7 -29.10 10.65 -3.43
N ALA A 8 -28.65 11.59 -4.26
CA ALA A 8 -27.30 11.59 -4.80
C ALA A 8 -26.23 11.71 -3.70
N CYS A 9 -26.44 12.58 -2.71
CA CYS A 9 -25.55 12.69 -1.55
C CYS A 9 -25.53 11.42 -0.70
N GLU A 10 -26.69 10.79 -0.48
CA GLU A 10 -26.79 9.51 0.24
C GLU A 10 -26.00 8.40 -0.46
N THR A 11 -26.14 8.27 -1.78
CA THR A 11 -25.37 7.31 -2.56
C THR A 11 -23.86 7.56 -2.45
N LEU A 12 -23.41 8.81 -2.57
CA LEU A 12 -21.98 9.15 -2.45
C LEU A 12 -21.41 8.82 -1.06
N VAL A 13 -22.18 9.08 0.00
CA VAL A 13 -21.79 8.73 1.38
C VAL A 13 -21.66 7.23 1.56
N ILE A 14 -22.59 6.45 1.01
CA ILE A 14 -22.56 4.99 1.02
C ILE A 14 -21.32 4.50 0.25
N ASP A 15 -21.08 5.02 -0.95
CA ASP A 15 -19.96 4.63 -1.81
C ASP A 15 -18.61 4.91 -1.14
N TRP A 16 -18.42 6.09 -0.54
CA TRP A 16 -17.20 6.39 0.22
C TRP A 16 -17.06 5.44 1.40
N THR A 17 -18.13 5.19 2.16
CA THR A 17 -18.08 4.27 3.31
C THR A 17 -17.62 2.88 2.88
N HIS A 18 -18.11 2.39 1.73
CA HIS A 18 -17.65 1.12 1.17
C HIS A 18 -16.18 1.16 0.72
N GLN A 19 -15.77 2.19 -0.02
CA GLN A 19 -14.39 2.33 -0.49
C GLN A 19 -13.39 2.40 0.67
N ILE A 20 -13.71 3.17 1.71
CA ILE A 20 -12.87 3.29 2.92
C ILE A 20 -12.76 1.94 3.61
N ASN A 21 -13.88 1.24 3.81
CA ASN A 21 -13.88 -0.07 4.43
C ASN A 21 -13.07 -1.09 3.62
N ASN A 22 -13.10 -1.01 2.29
CA ASN A 22 -12.30 -1.90 1.44
C ASN A 22 -10.81 -1.65 1.64
N VAL A 23 -10.36 -0.40 1.53
CA VAL A 23 -8.95 -0.03 1.73
C VAL A 23 -8.46 -0.37 3.15
N LEU A 24 -9.31 -0.22 4.16
CA LEU A 24 -8.95 -0.55 5.55
C LEU A 24 -8.81 -2.05 5.79
N LYS A 25 -9.61 -2.88 5.12
CA LYS A 25 -9.61 -4.35 5.25
C LYS A 25 -8.49 -5.05 4.50
N GLU A 26 -7.87 -4.38 3.53
CA GLU A 26 -6.73 -4.92 2.81
C GLU A 26 -5.56 -5.22 3.76
N ASP A 27 -4.96 -6.39 3.59
CA ASP A 27 -3.82 -6.88 4.37
C ASP A 27 -2.71 -7.33 3.42
N SER A 28 -1.51 -6.80 3.63
CA SER A 28 -0.35 -7.08 2.78
C SER A 28 0.13 -8.52 2.94
N ALA A 29 -0.15 -9.17 4.08
CA ALA A 29 0.16 -10.57 4.30
C ALA A 29 -0.74 -11.54 3.52
N SER A 30 -1.84 -11.07 2.93
CA SER A 30 -2.86 -11.91 2.29
C SER A 30 -2.30 -12.91 1.26
N PRO A 31 -1.39 -12.52 0.33
CA PRO A 31 -0.80 -13.48 -0.62
C PRO A 31 -0.01 -14.60 0.07
N ILE A 32 0.77 -14.26 1.11
CA ILE A 32 1.53 -15.23 1.91
C ILE A 32 0.56 -16.18 2.64
N LEU A 33 -0.52 -15.66 3.22
CA LEU A 33 -1.52 -16.46 3.93
C LEU A 33 -2.29 -17.40 2.99
N GLN A 34 -2.41 -17.04 1.72
CA GLN A 34 -2.98 -17.89 0.67
C GLN A 34 -1.99 -18.94 0.13
N GLY A 35 -0.76 -18.99 0.66
CA GLY A 35 0.26 -19.93 0.22
C GLY A 35 0.95 -19.54 -1.09
N LEU A 36 0.84 -18.27 -1.50
CA LEU A 36 1.59 -17.74 -2.63
C LEU A 36 3.01 -17.36 -2.21
N ASN A 37 3.89 -17.17 -3.20
CA ASN A 37 5.26 -16.75 -3.01
C ASN A 37 5.46 -15.31 -3.56
N PRO A 38 4.89 -14.28 -2.90
CA PRO A 38 5.07 -12.91 -3.34
C PRO A 38 6.55 -12.49 -3.28
N LEU A 39 6.91 -11.53 -4.13
CA LEU A 39 8.22 -10.88 -4.14
C LEU A 39 8.14 -9.53 -3.43
N PRO A 40 9.26 -8.92 -3.03
CA PRO A 40 9.26 -7.64 -2.29
C PRO A 40 8.50 -6.50 -2.97
N SER A 41 8.41 -6.54 -4.30
CA SER A 41 7.58 -5.62 -5.09
C SER A 41 6.12 -5.61 -4.65
N ASN A 42 5.58 -6.75 -4.21
CA ASN A 42 4.20 -6.86 -3.75
C ASN A 42 3.94 -6.03 -2.49
N GLU A 43 4.82 -6.09 -1.47
CA GLU A 43 4.71 -5.23 -0.29
C GLU A 43 4.82 -3.74 -0.67
N PHE A 44 5.75 -3.37 -1.57
CA PHE A 44 5.89 -1.98 -2.01
C PHE A 44 4.66 -1.47 -2.75
N ASP A 45 4.16 -2.24 -3.71
CA ASP A 45 2.98 -1.88 -4.50
C ASP A 45 1.75 -1.80 -3.60
N PHE A 46 1.60 -2.73 -2.66
CA PHE A 46 0.52 -2.69 -1.67
C PHE A 46 0.49 -1.35 -0.93
N TRP A 47 1.62 -0.94 -0.33
CA TRP A 47 1.66 0.30 0.46
C TRP A 47 1.53 1.55 -0.39
N ASN A 48 2.11 1.57 -1.60
CA ASN A 48 1.95 2.67 -2.54
C ASN A 48 0.49 2.81 -2.99
N ASN A 49 -0.16 1.71 -3.37
CA ASN A 49 -1.56 1.71 -3.79
C ASN A 49 -2.48 2.12 -2.64
N ARG A 50 -2.24 1.60 -1.43
CA ARG A 50 -2.97 2.00 -0.22
C ARG A 50 -2.85 3.50 0.03
N LEU A 51 -1.64 4.07 -0.11
CA LEU A 51 -1.42 5.50 0.04
C LEU A 51 -2.19 6.31 -1.01
N VAL A 52 -2.05 5.98 -2.30
CA VAL A 52 -2.74 6.68 -3.40
C VAL A 52 -4.26 6.63 -3.23
N ASN A 53 -4.80 5.48 -2.86
CA ASN A 53 -6.23 5.31 -2.61
C ASN A 53 -6.72 6.19 -1.44
N LEU A 54 -5.97 6.22 -0.34
CA LEU A 54 -6.31 7.06 0.82
C LEU A 54 -6.21 8.55 0.51
N GLU A 55 -5.20 8.98 -0.24
CA GLU A 55 -5.06 10.39 -0.67
C GLU A 55 -6.19 10.80 -1.60
N GLY A 56 -6.58 9.93 -2.54
CA GLY A 56 -7.71 10.14 -3.43
C GLY A 56 -9.03 10.27 -2.68
N LEU A 57 -9.32 9.34 -1.77
CA LEU A 57 -10.54 9.37 -0.94
C LEU A 57 -10.57 10.61 -0.05
N TYR A 58 -9.44 10.96 0.56
CA TYR A 58 -9.33 12.18 1.37
C TYR A 58 -9.63 13.43 0.54
N ALA A 59 -9.04 13.56 -0.65
CA ALA A 59 -9.27 14.68 -1.54
C ALA A 59 -10.74 14.78 -2.00
N GLN A 60 -11.38 13.65 -2.33
CA GLN A 60 -12.79 13.62 -2.73
C GLN A 60 -13.72 14.11 -1.62
N VAL A 61 -13.50 13.66 -0.38
CA VAL A 61 -14.31 14.10 0.76
C VAL A 61 -14.05 15.57 1.09
N GLN A 62 -12.80 16.04 1.02
CA GLN A 62 -12.52 17.48 1.21
C GLN A 62 -13.20 18.35 0.15
N TYR A 63 -13.17 17.91 -1.12
CA TYR A 63 -13.81 18.64 -2.21
C TYR A 63 -15.33 18.71 -2.04
N SER A 64 -15.98 17.59 -1.70
CA SER A 64 -17.43 17.56 -1.50
C SER A 64 -17.88 18.43 -0.32
N VAL A 65 -17.09 18.47 0.74
CA VAL A 65 -17.30 19.36 1.88
C VAL A 65 -17.22 20.84 1.46
N LEU A 66 -16.19 21.22 0.71
CA LEU A 66 -16.05 22.59 0.22
C LEU A 66 -17.25 23.01 -0.63
N CYS A 67 -17.70 22.16 -1.55
CA CYS A 67 -18.88 22.42 -2.37
C CYS A 67 -20.13 22.63 -1.51
N THR A 68 -20.41 21.74 -0.55
CA THR A 68 -21.59 21.89 0.32
C THR A 68 -21.54 23.16 1.18
N GLN A 69 -20.36 23.55 1.70
CA GLN A 69 -20.20 24.80 2.43
C GLN A 69 -20.48 26.02 1.55
N THR A 70 -19.97 26.04 0.32
CA THR A 70 -20.23 27.15 -0.61
C THR A 70 -21.71 27.26 -0.99
N GLU A 71 -22.38 26.13 -1.25
CA GLU A 71 -23.82 26.11 -1.54
C GLU A 71 -24.67 26.59 -0.36
N THR A 72 -24.33 26.19 0.88
CA THR A 72 -25.02 26.68 2.08
C THR A 72 -24.84 28.17 2.33
N SER A 73 -23.67 28.72 2.02
CA SER A 73 -23.40 30.16 2.15
C SER A 73 -24.11 31.00 1.08
N LEU A 74 -24.36 30.42 -0.10
CA LEU A 74 -25.07 31.06 -1.20
C LEU A 74 -26.60 30.92 -1.08
N GLN A 75 -27.09 29.89 -0.37
CA GLN A 75 -28.51 29.67 -0.09
C GLN A 75 -28.84 29.96 1.37
N CYS A 76 -28.88 31.25 1.75
CA CYS A 76 -29.50 31.71 3.00
C CYS A 76 -31.03 31.53 2.95
N SER A 77 -31.51 30.29 2.96
CA SER A 77 -32.91 29.97 3.27
C SER A 77 -33.02 29.50 4.72
N PRO A 78 -33.91 30.08 5.56
CA PRO A 78 -34.12 29.62 6.92
C PRO A 78 -34.74 28.21 6.87
N GLY A 79 -33.95 27.19 7.16
CA GLY A 79 -34.38 25.78 7.11
C GLY A 79 -33.36 24.80 6.50
N PHE A 80 -32.17 25.25 6.09
CA PHE A 80 -31.10 24.34 5.66
C PHE A 80 -30.59 23.53 6.86
N GLN A 81 -31.01 22.26 6.95
CA GLN A 81 -30.48 21.31 7.91
C GLN A 81 -29.43 20.45 7.18
N PRO A 82 -28.16 20.45 7.62
CA PRO A 82 -27.17 19.55 7.02
C PRO A 82 -27.65 18.11 7.17
N HIS A 83 -27.61 17.37 6.06
CA HIS A 83 -28.02 15.98 6.03
C HIS A 83 -27.13 15.16 6.98
N LEU A 84 -27.76 14.53 7.99
CA LEU A 84 -27.09 13.85 9.10
C LEU A 84 -26.03 12.81 8.68
N PRO A 85 -26.28 11.98 7.64
CA PRO A 85 -25.27 11.08 7.07
C PRO A 85 -24.03 11.78 6.53
N LEU A 86 -24.19 12.84 5.73
CA LEU A 86 -23.08 13.63 5.19
C LEU A 86 -22.27 14.29 6.31
N PHE A 87 -22.97 14.82 7.32
CA PHE A 87 -22.34 15.43 8.50
C PHE A 87 -21.54 14.41 9.33
N SER A 88 -22.03 13.17 9.45
CA SER A 88 -21.34 12.11 10.17
C SER A 88 -20.05 11.68 9.47
N VAL A 89 -20.08 11.55 8.14
CA VAL A 89 -18.86 11.31 7.33
C VAL A 89 -17.91 12.50 7.45
N PHE A 90 -18.41 13.73 7.38
CA PHE A 90 -17.60 14.94 7.52
C PHE A 90 -16.81 15.00 8.83
N ILE A 91 -17.39 14.58 9.96
CA ILE A 91 -16.69 14.62 11.25
C ILE A 91 -15.78 13.40 11.44
N PHE A 92 -16.27 12.21 11.10
CA PHE A 92 -15.58 10.96 11.45
C PHE A 92 -14.50 10.56 10.44
N PHE A 93 -14.71 10.85 9.15
CA PHE A 93 -13.77 10.45 8.12
C PHE A 93 -12.41 11.13 8.22
N PRO A 94 -12.31 12.48 8.33
CA PRO A 94 -11.02 13.16 8.40
C PRO A 94 -10.16 12.71 9.57
N VAL A 95 -10.79 12.40 10.72
CA VAL A 95 -10.09 11.93 11.92
C VAL A 95 -9.46 10.55 11.68
N ASN A 96 -10.25 9.57 11.22
CA ASN A 96 -9.72 8.22 10.97
C ASN A 96 -8.79 8.16 9.75
N SER A 97 -9.12 8.91 8.69
CA SER A 97 -8.30 8.97 7.49
C SER A 97 -6.96 9.65 7.77
N SER A 98 -6.89 10.67 8.63
CA SER A 98 -5.63 11.35 8.94
C SER A 98 -4.60 10.41 9.55
N GLN A 99 -5.01 9.53 10.47
CA GLN A 99 -4.13 8.55 11.10
C GLN A 99 -3.74 7.43 10.13
N THR A 100 -4.71 6.89 9.39
CA THR A 100 -4.47 5.83 8.39
C THR A 100 -3.57 6.34 7.25
N LEU A 101 -3.74 7.60 6.86
CA LEU A 101 -2.93 8.25 5.83
C LEU A 101 -1.52 8.55 6.34
N ARG A 102 -1.37 9.02 7.58
CA ARG A 102 -0.06 9.18 8.22
C ARG A 102 0.69 7.86 8.30
N GLU A 103 -0.02 6.78 8.67
CA GLU A 103 0.51 5.42 8.62
C GLU A 103 1.01 5.03 7.23
N ALA A 104 0.17 5.15 6.20
CA ALA A 104 0.57 4.77 4.84
C ALA A 104 1.75 5.60 4.33
N ARG A 105 1.79 6.91 4.61
CA ARG A 105 2.91 7.79 4.25
C ARG A 105 4.21 7.41 4.94
N ASP A 106 4.16 7.16 6.25
CA ASP A 106 5.31 6.72 7.03
C ASP A 106 5.88 5.41 6.48
N VAL A 107 5.02 4.42 6.27
CA VAL A 107 5.44 3.11 5.75
C VAL A 107 6.06 3.25 4.36
N VAL A 108 5.39 3.92 3.41
CA VAL A 108 5.92 4.15 2.06
C VAL A 108 7.27 4.88 2.11
N MET A 109 7.40 5.89 2.97
CA MET A 109 8.65 6.65 3.12
C MET A 109 9.81 5.74 3.58
N TYR A 110 9.58 4.90 4.57
CA TYR A 110 10.62 4.04 5.16
C TYR A 110 10.87 2.73 4.39
N LEU A 111 9.95 2.31 3.50
CA LEU A 111 10.18 1.19 2.58
C LEU A 111 11.03 1.58 1.36
N LYS A 112 11.06 2.86 0.94
CA LYS A 112 11.86 3.32 -0.20
C LYS A 112 13.34 2.89 -0.17
N PRO A 113 14.08 3.01 0.95
CA PRO A 113 15.46 2.54 1.01
C PRO A 113 15.59 1.03 0.80
N VAL A 114 14.65 0.24 1.33
CA VAL A 114 14.61 -1.22 1.17
C VAL A 114 14.31 -1.58 -0.29
N GLN A 115 13.36 -0.90 -0.91
CA GLN A 115 13.06 -1.06 -2.34
C GLN A 115 14.30 -0.80 -3.20
N LYS A 116 14.98 0.32 -2.98
CA LYS A 116 16.18 0.69 -3.75
C LYS A 116 17.29 -0.36 -3.70
N ILE A 117 17.55 -0.94 -2.52
CA ILE A 117 18.59 -1.97 -2.41
C ILE A 117 18.14 -3.31 -3.01
N LEU A 118 16.86 -3.67 -2.88
CA LEU A 118 16.33 -4.91 -3.46
C LEU A 118 16.21 -4.83 -4.99
N ASP A 119 15.89 -3.67 -5.54
CA ASP A 119 15.94 -3.42 -6.99
C ASP A 119 17.36 -3.64 -7.52
N ALA A 120 18.38 -3.18 -6.79
CA ALA A 120 19.78 -3.44 -7.16
C ALA A 120 20.12 -4.94 -7.06
N VAL A 121 19.70 -5.62 -5.99
CA VAL A 121 19.92 -7.07 -5.82
C VAL A 121 19.26 -7.87 -6.94
N GLY A 122 18.03 -7.52 -7.34
CA GLY A 122 17.31 -8.18 -8.43
C GLY A 122 18.01 -8.11 -9.79
N GLN A 123 18.97 -7.19 -9.97
CA GLN A 123 19.78 -7.05 -11.18
C GLN A 123 21.17 -7.68 -11.06
N THR A 124 21.51 -8.27 -9.90
CA THR A 124 22.82 -8.89 -9.66
C THR A 124 22.81 -10.38 -9.97
N GLU A 125 23.98 -10.92 -10.29
CA GLU A 125 24.17 -12.38 -10.38
C GLU A 125 24.09 -13.01 -8.99
N TYR A 126 23.56 -14.25 -8.93
CA TYR A 126 23.46 -15.01 -7.68
C TYR A 126 24.80 -15.11 -6.93
N ALA A 127 25.93 -15.23 -7.63
CA ALA A 127 27.26 -15.28 -7.03
C ALA A 127 27.59 -14.05 -6.16
N GLN A 128 26.98 -12.91 -6.46
CA GLN A 128 27.16 -11.65 -5.74
C GLN A 128 26.08 -11.41 -4.67
N LEU A 129 25.07 -12.27 -4.57
CA LEU A 129 23.98 -12.10 -3.60
C LEU A 129 24.50 -12.00 -2.15
N ILE A 130 25.47 -12.86 -1.80
CA ILE A 130 26.05 -12.94 -0.45
C ILE A 130 26.67 -11.61 0.02
N THR A 131 27.18 -10.79 -0.90
CA THR A 131 27.79 -9.50 -0.57
C THR A 131 26.74 -8.43 -0.21
N HIS A 132 25.50 -8.61 -0.67
CA HIS A 132 24.39 -7.68 -0.47
C HIS A 132 23.53 -8.01 0.75
N ILE A 133 23.49 -9.27 1.20
CA ILE A 133 22.62 -9.72 2.31
C ILE A 133 22.80 -8.85 3.56
N ARG A 134 24.05 -8.54 3.95
CA ARG A 134 24.32 -7.69 5.11
C ARG A 134 23.66 -6.31 4.95
N ALA A 135 23.82 -5.69 3.80
CA ALA A 135 23.29 -4.37 3.52
C ALA A 135 21.75 -4.38 3.47
N VAL A 136 21.14 -5.42 2.89
CA VAL A 136 19.67 -5.62 2.89
C VAL A 136 19.16 -5.72 4.33
N MET A 137 19.71 -6.63 5.13
CA MET A 137 19.25 -6.85 6.51
C MET A 137 19.45 -5.62 7.39
N HIS A 138 20.55 -4.89 7.22
CA HIS A 138 20.78 -3.64 7.92
C HIS A 138 19.75 -2.56 7.53
N THR A 139 19.43 -2.44 6.23
CA THR A 139 18.42 -1.48 5.74
C THR A 139 17.04 -1.82 6.29
N VAL A 140 16.64 -3.09 6.26
CA VAL A 140 15.39 -3.58 6.87
C VAL A 140 15.35 -3.29 8.38
N SER A 141 16.47 -3.50 9.09
CA SER A 141 16.57 -3.19 10.52
C SER A 141 16.44 -1.70 10.83
N LEU A 142 17.01 -0.83 9.98
CA LEU A 142 16.85 0.61 10.09
C LEU A 142 15.41 1.04 9.82
N THR A 143 14.77 0.49 8.77
CA THR A 143 13.35 0.73 8.48
C THR A 143 12.48 0.36 9.68
N TRP A 144 12.72 -0.82 10.27
CA TRP A 144 12.04 -1.27 11.48
C TRP A 144 12.24 -0.33 12.67
N ALA A 145 13.47 0.15 12.89
CA ALA A 145 13.80 0.98 14.05
C ALA A 145 13.26 2.41 13.95
N ASN A 146 13.06 2.93 12.74
CA ASN A 146 12.72 4.34 12.52
C ASN A 146 11.26 4.58 12.10
N SER A 147 10.59 3.59 11.51
CA SER A 147 9.18 3.73 11.13
C SER A 147 8.27 3.56 12.35
N GLU A 148 7.41 4.55 12.59
CA GLU A 148 6.43 4.52 13.68
C GLU A 148 5.38 3.43 13.45
N TYR A 149 5.06 3.14 12.19
CA TYR A 149 3.96 2.23 11.85
C TYR A 149 4.43 0.87 11.32
N TYR A 150 5.59 0.79 10.69
CA TYR A 150 6.12 -0.46 10.13
C TYR A 150 6.84 -1.34 11.16
N CYS A 151 7.15 -0.81 12.35
CA CYS A 151 7.80 -1.52 13.46
C CYS A 151 6.94 -2.62 14.14
N ARG A 152 5.90 -3.14 13.45
CA ARG A 152 4.99 -4.18 13.95
C ARG A 152 5.43 -5.57 13.49
N PRO A 153 5.53 -6.58 14.38
CA PRO A 153 6.13 -7.88 14.02
C PRO A 153 5.46 -8.57 12.84
N ALA A 154 4.15 -8.40 12.69
CA ALA A 154 3.43 -8.91 11.54
C ALA A 154 3.96 -8.38 10.20
N ARG A 155 4.32 -7.08 10.11
CA ARG A 155 4.75 -6.42 8.87
C ARG A 155 6.17 -6.78 8.47
N ILE A 156 7.10 -6.82 9.43
CA ILE A 156 8.48 -7.19 9.12
C ILE A 156 8.59 -8.63 8.65
N VAL A 157 7.76 -9.51 9.18
CA VAL A 157 7.70 -10.91 8.74
C VAL A 157 7.25 -11.01 7.28
N VAL A 158 6.34 -10.14 6.81
CA VAL A 158 5.91 -10.11 5.40
C VAL A 158 7.09 -9.80 4.49
N ILE A 159 7.74 -8.65 4.67
CA ILE A 159 8.87 -8.27 3.80
C ILE A 159 10.05 -9.23 3.91
N LEU A 160 10.33 -9.79 5.09
CA LEU A 160 11.40 -10.78 5.24
C LEU A 160 11.09 -12.07 4.47
N LYS A 161 9.84 -12.54 4.51
CA LYS A 161 9.41 -13.70 3.71
C LYS A 161 9.50 -13.41 2.22
N GLU A 162 9.08 -12.24 1.78
CA GLU A 162 9.19 -11.82 0.38
C GLU A 162 10.65 -11.72 -0.07
N ILE A 163 11.57 -11.22 0.78
CA ILE A 163 13.01 -11.22 0.51
C ILE A 163 13.54 -12.65 0.39
N CYS A 164 13.11 -13.57 1.26
CA CYS A 164 13.48 -14.99 1.13
C CYS A 164 12.97 -15.58 -0.19
N ASN A 165 11.75 -15.26 -0.61
CA ASN A 165 11.21 -15.69 -1.90
C ASN A 165 12.04 -15.17 -3.07
N LEU A 166 12.45 -13.89 -3.03
CA LEU A 166 13.36 -13.32 -4.04
C LEU A 166 14.69 -14.08 -4.09
N PHE A 167 15.29 -14.41 -2.96
CA PHE A 167 16.55 -15.15 -2.94
C PHE A 167 16.39 -16.57 -3.50
N ILE A 168 15.29 -17.24 -3.19
CA ILE A 168 14.97 -18.56 -3.76
C ILE A 168 14.81 -18.45 -5.28
N ASP A 169 14.09 -17.44 -5.76
CA ASP A 169 13.87 -17.20 -7.18
C ASP A 169 15.20 -16.99 -7.93
N MET A 170 16.10 -16.17 -7.39
CA MET A 170 17.44 -15.97 -7.93
C MET A 170 18.27 -17.27 -7.98
N VAL A 171 18.19 -18.11 -6.94
CA VAL A 171 18.88 -19.42 -6.91
C VAL A 171 18.34 -20.32 -8.03
N VAL A 172 17.02 -20.46 -8.12
CA VAL A 172 16.38 -21.31 -9.13
C VAL A 172 16.78 -20.86 -10.53
N HIS A 173 16.72 -19.56 -10.81
CA HIS A 173 17.16 -18.99 -12.09
C HIS A 173 18.63 -19.27 -12.40
N SER A 174 19.52 -19.18 -11.40
CA SER A 174 20.95 -19.47 -11.59
C SER A 174 21.25 -20.95 -11.85
N VAL A 175 20.49 -21.86 -11.23
CA VAL A 175 20.65 -23.31 -11.42
C VAL A 175 20.10 -23.72 -12.78
N SER A 176 18.94 -23.20 -13.18
CA SER A 176 18.36 -23.47 -14.50
C SER A 176 19.25 -22.98 -15.64
N SER A 177 19.87 -21.81 -15.50
CA SER A 177 20.82 -21.31 -16.52
C SER A 177 22.09 -22.16 -16.59
N ALA A 178 22.62 -22.61 -15.46
CA ALA A 178 23.77 -23.51 -15.42
C ALA A 178 23.48 -24.87 -16.07
N LEU A 179 22.32 -25.48 -15.79
CA LEU A 179 21.86 -26.73 -16.40
C LEU A 179 21.71 -26.60 -17.93
N CYS A 180 21.09 -25.51 -18.39
CA CYS A 180 20.96 -25.24 -19.83
C CYS A 180 22.33 -25.13 -20.52
N CYS A 181 23.32 -24.49 -19.87
CA CYS A 181 24.69 -24.42 -20.38
C CYS A 181 25.43 -25.77 -20.38
N SER A 182 25.18 -26.66 -19.40
CA SER A 182 25.77 -28.00 -19.41
C SER A 182 25.16 -28.90 -20.49
N ASP A 183 23.86 -28.80 -20.73
CA ASP A 183 23.17 -29.60 -21.75
C ASP A 183 23.62 -29.22 -23.16
N LEU A 184 23.84 -27.93 -23.43
CA LEU A 184 24.43 -27.42 -24.68
C LEU A 184 25.86 -27.91 -24.93
N LYS A 185 26.67 -28.05 -23.88
CA LYS A 185 28.03 -28.64 -24.01
C LYS A 185 27.97 -30.13 -24.30
N SER A 186 27.04 -30.85 -23.66
CA SER A 186 26.87 -32.30 -23.87
C SER A 186 26.28 -32.67 -25.24
N THR A 187 25.67 -31.72 -25.96
CA THR A 187 25.16 -31.91 -27.33
C THR A 187 26.16 -31.50 -28.42
N LEU A 188 27.27 -30.87 -28.05
CA LEU A 188 28.35 -30.43 -28.95
C LEU A 188 29.59 -31.33 -28.88
N GLU A 189 29.58 -32.36 -28.03
CA GLU A 189 30.59 -33.44 -27.93
C GLU A 189 30.01 -34.77 -28.46
#